data_AF-A0A1L6MZS1-F1
#
_entry.id   AF-A0A1L6MZS1-F1
#
_cell.length_a   1.000
_cell.length_b   1.000
_cell.length_c   1.000
_cell.angle_alpha   90.00
_cell.angle_beta   90.00
_cell.angle_gamma   90.00
#
_symmetry.space_group_name_H-M   'P 1'
#
loop_
_entity.id
_entity.type
_entity.pdbx_description
1 polymer ?
#
loop_
_entity_poly.entity_id
_entity_poly.type
_entity_poly.pdbx_seq_one_letter_code
_entity_poly.pdbx_strand_id
1 'polypeptide(L)' 'MARGIKSVKVSKPRGFAAMDRKLVSEIAKKGGQAAHKAGTAHEFTSEEARIAGRKGGQVTHQRRAAQLQATAKHTN' A
#
# COMPACT_ATOMS: atom_id res chain seq x y z
N MET A 1 -18.44 4.25 -39.20
CA MET A 1 -17.91 4.71 -37.90
C MET A 1 -19.06 4.85 -36.91
N ALA A 2 -19.13 4.03 -35.86
CA ALA A 2 -19.96 4.32 -34.68
C ALA A 2 -19.43 3.48 -33.50
N ARG A 3 -18.65 4.11 -32.60
CA ARG A 3 -18.25 3.49 -31.33
C ARG A 3 -19.36 3.76 -30.31
N GLY A 4 -20.14 2.72 -29.99
CA GLY A 4 -21.18 2.76 -28.97
C GLY A 4 -20.59 3.12 -27.60
N ILE A 5 -21.12 4.16 -26.99
CA ILE A 5 -20.74 4.63 -25.66
C ILE A 5 -21.33 3.64 -24.65
N LYS A 6 -20.49 2.79 -24.06
CA LYS A 6 -20.92 1.84 -23.01
C LYS A 6 -21.38 2.67 -21.80
N SER A 7 -22.66 2.57 -21.41
CA SER A 7 -23.15 3.19 -20.18
C SER A 7 -22.41 2.59 -18.99
N VAL A 8 -21.56 3.37 -18.34
CA VAL A 8 -20.85 2.95 -17.13
C VAL A 8 -21.90 2.84 -16.02
N LYS A 9 -22.33 1.62 -15.69
CA LYS A 9 -23.22 1.37 -14.56
C LYS A 9 -22.49 1.82 -13.28
N VAL A 10 -22.85 2.99 -12.75
CA VAL A 10 -22.36 3.48 -11.47
C VAL A 10 -22.93 2.58 -10.38
N SER A 11 -22.13 1.62 -9.91
CA SER A 11 -22.49 0.78 -8.77
C SER A 11 -22.47 1.65 -7.51
N LYS A 12 -23.54 1.58 -6.72
CA LYS A 12 -23.55 2.16 -5.37
C LYS A 12 -22.41 1.53 -4.55
N PRO A 13 -21.59 2.34 -3.85
CA PRO A 13 -20.56 1.80 -2.98
C PRO A 13 -21.22 0.94 -1.89
N ARG A 14 -20.60 -0.19 -1.55
CA ARG A 14 -21.08 -1.15 -0.54
C ARG A 14 -19.90 -1.58 0.33
N GLY A 15 -20.20 -2.09 1.54
CA GLY A 15 -19.18 -2.53 2.49
C GLY A 15 -18.25 -1.39 2.89
N PHE A 16 -16.95 -1.66 2.99
CA PHE A 16 -15.94 -0.67 3.37
C PHE A 16 -15.88 0.56 2.45
N ALA A 17 -16.26 0.42 1.17
CA ALA A 17 -16.27 1.53 0.23
C ALA A 17 -17.41 2.53 0.48
N ALA A 18 -18.46 2.12 1.19
CA ALA A 18 -19.58 2.98 1.59
C ALA A 18 -19.44 3.56 3.00
N MET A 19 -18.45 3.10 3.78
CA MET A 19 -18.21 3.56 5.14
C MET A 19 -17.32 4.80 5.18
N ASP A 20 -17.37 5.53 6.30
CA ASP A 20 -16.45 6.64 6.55
C ASP A 20 -15.00 6.13 6.72
N ARG A 21 -14.04 6.83 6.12
CA ARG A 21 -12.61 6.48 6.16
C ARG A 21 -12.07 6.40 7.58
N LYS A 22 -12.55 7.25 8.49
CA LYS A 22 -12.15 7.20 9.91
C LYS A 22 -12.55 5.87 10.53
N LEU A 23 -13.78 5.43 10.30
CA LEU A 23 -14.28 4.15 10.81
C LEU A 23 -13.49 2.98 10.22
N VAL A 24 -13.21 3.00 8.91
CA VAL A 24 -12.40 1.97 8.24
C VAL A 24 -10.99 1.90 8.83
N SER A 25 -10.37 3.05 9.08
CA SER A 25 -9.04 3.13 9.69
C SER A 25 -9.03 2.56 11.11
N GLU A 26 -10.04 2.89 11.92
CA GLU A 26 -10.17 2.35 13.27
C GLU A 26 -10.40 0.82 13.28
N ILE A 27 -11.20 0.30 12.34
CA ILE A 27 -11.39 -1.15 12.18
C ILE A 27 -10.08 -1.83 11.81
N ALA A 28 -9.34 -1.28 10.84
CA ALA A 28 -8.05 -1.81 10.43
C ALA A 28 -7.03 -1.81 11.58
N LYS A 29 -6.98 -0.72 12.35
CA LYS A 29 -6.11 -0.58 13.53
C LYS A 29 -6.43 -1.62 14.60
N LYS A 30 -7.72 -1.81 14.91
CA LYS A 30 -8.17 -2.82 15.87
C LYS A 30 -7.87 -4.24 15.39
N GLY A 31 -8.06 -4.52 14.10
CA GLY A 31 -7.76 -5.82 13.50
C GLY A 31 -6.28 -6.19 13.61
N GLY A 32 -5.38 -5.27 13.31
CA GLY A 32 -3.93 -5.47 13.49
C GLY A 32 -3.55 -5.73 14.94
N GLN A 33 -4.08 -4.93 15.88
CA GLN A 33 -3.85 -5.15 17.31
C GLN A 33 -4.38 -6.49 17.81
N ALA A 34 -5.55 -6.90 17.34
CA ALA A 34 -6.13 -8.20 17.69
C ALA A 34 -5.28 -9.36 17.17
N ALA A 35 -4.76 -9.29 15.94
CA ALA A 35 -3.90 -10.32 15.36
C ALA A 35 -2.58 -10.49 16.12
N HIS A 36 -2.00 -9.39 16.61
CA HIS A 36 -0.83 -9.41 17.51
C HIS A 36 -1.19 -10.02 18.87
N LYS A 37 -2.28 -9.57 19.50
CA LYS A 37 -2.74 -10.12 20.79
C LYS A 37 -3.08 -11.61 20.73
N ALA A 38 -3.61 -12.07 19.60
CA ALA A 38 -3.99 -13.47 19.38
C ALA A 38 -2.79 -14.38 19.09
N GLY A 39 -1.56 -13.85 18.97
CA GLY A 39 -0.37 -14.65 18.64
C GLY A 39 -0.35 -15.22 17.22
N THR A 40 -1.32 -14.84 16.38
CA THR A 40 -1.37 -15.23 14.96
C THR A 40 -0.40 -14.42 14.10
N ALA A 41 -0.03 -13.23 14.56
CA ALA A 41 0.93 -12.38 13.88
C ALA A 41 2.34 -12.68 14.37
N HIS A 42 3.31 -12.56 13.46
CA HIS A 42 4.72 -12.64 13.82
C HIS A 42 5.09 -11.43 14.70
N GLU A 43 5.59 -11.69 15.90
CA GLU A 43 6.11 -10.66 16.78
C GLU A 43 7.50 -10.26 16.29
N PHE A 44 7.56 -9.20 15.49
CA PHE A 44 8.85 -8.64 15.10
C PHE A 44 9.57 -8.14 16.35
N THR A 45 10.74 -8.71 16.61
CA THR A 45 11.65 -8.11 17.57
C THR A 45 12.10 -6.73 17.06
N SER A 46 12.44 -5.81 17.97
CA SER A 46 12.93 -4.47 17.60
C SER A 46 14.13 -4.53 16.64
N GLU A 47 14.93 -5.59 16.72
CA GLU A 47 16.08 -5.82 15.86
C GLU A 47 15.68 -6.24 14.45
N GLU A 48 14.75 -7.19 14.31
CA GLU A 48 14.23 -7.61 13.00
C GLU A 48 13.48 -6.48 12.29
N ALA A 49 12.69 -5.69 13.03
CA ALA A 49 12.01 -4.52 12.47
C ALA A 49 13.01 -3.51 11.89
N ARG A 50 14.14 -3.30 12.60
CA ARG A 50 15.22 -2.40 12.14
C ARG A 50 15.93 -2.96 10.91
N ILE A 51 16.19 -4.26 10.85
CA ILE A 51 16.82 -4.92 9.69
C ILE A 51 15.89 -4.84 8.47
N ALA A 52 14.61 -5.15 8.64
CA ALA A 52 13.60 -5.08 7.58
C ALA A 52 13.44 -3.64 7.07
N GLY A 53 13.35 -2.66 7.98
CA GLY A 53 13.29 -1.23 7.64
C GLY A 53 14.54 -0.77 6.86
N ARG A 54 15.73 -1.18 7.30
CA ARG A 54 16.99 -0.87 6.61
C ARG A 54 17.03 -1.45 5.20
N LYS A 55 16.65 -2.72 5.04
CA LYS A 55 16.58 -3.39 3.72
C LYS A 55 15.57 -2.68 2.81
N GLY A 56 14.39 -2.35 3.33
CA GLY A 56 13.36 -1.61 2.60
C GLY A 56 13.87 -0.25 2.10
N GLY A 57 14.52 0.52 2.97
CA GLY A 57 15.13 1.81 2.64
C GLY A 57 16.20 1.71 1.56
N GLN A 58 17.09 0.72 1.65
CA GLN A 58 18.13 0.50 0.63
C GLN A 58 17.53 0.27 -0.75
N VAL A 59 16.47 -0.54 -0.85
CA VAL A 59 15.80 -0.82 -2.13
C VAL A 59 15.15 0.43 -2.71
N THR A 60 14.48 1.25 -1.89
CA THR A 60 13.91 2.52 -2.38
C THR A 60 14.97 3.51 -2.83
N HIS A 61 16.08 3.63 -2.10
CA HIS A 61 17.19 4.49 -2.50
C HIS A 61 17.84 4.02 -3.82
N GLN A 62 18.06 2.72 -3.99
CA GLN A 62 18.59 2.14 -5.22
C GLN A 62 17.65 2.35 -6.41
N ARG A 63 16.35 2.12 -6.24
CA ARG A 63 15.34 2.36 -7.28
C ARG A 63 15.31 3.83 -7.69
N ARG A 64 15.31 4.74 -6.73
CA ARG A 64 15.34 6.19 -7.00
C ARG A 64 16.59 6.59 -7.76
N ALA A 65 17.76 6.09 -7.36
CA ALA A 65 19.01 6.35 -8.07
C ALA A 65 18.99 5.81 -9.51
N ALA A 66 18.50 4.59 -9.72
CA ALA A 66 18.35 4.02 -11.06
C ALA A 66 17.37 4.82 -11.93
N GLN A 67 16.30 5.34 -11.35
CA GLN A 67 15.30 6.13 -12.05
C GLN A 67 15.84 7.50 -12.48
N LEU A 68 16.61 8.17 -11.62
CA LEU A 68 17.32 9.41 -11.94
C LEU A 68 18.36 9.21 -13.05
N GLN A 69 19.08 8.07 -13.03
CA GLN A 69 20.01 7.71 -14.09
C GLN A 69 19.30 7.39 -15.42
N ALA A 70 18.14 6.74 -15.38
CA ALA A 70 17.34 6.45 -16.56
C ALA A 70 16.78 7.73 -17.19
N THR A 71 16.33 8.70 -16.39
CA THR A 71 15.87 10.00 -16.91
C THR A 71 17.02 10.80 -17.52
N ALA A 72 18.24 10.73 -16.96
CA ALA A 72 19.41 11.43 -17.49
C ALA A 72 19.95 10.80 -18.79
N LYS A 73 19.79 9.49 -18.98
CA LYS A 73 20.21 8.78 -20.21
C LYS A 73 19.25 8.98 -21.38
N HIS A 74 18.02 9.42 -21.12
CA HIS A 74 16.99 9.60 -22.15
C HIS A 74 16.95 11.02 -22.74
N THR A 75 17.77 11.94 -22.21
CA THR A 75 17.83 13.36 -22.61
C THR A 75 19.04 13.70 -23.49
N ASN A 76 19.55 12.76 -24.27
CA ASN A 76 20.63 12.99 -25.25
C ASN A 76 20.33 12.24 -26.55
#